data_AF-A0A251XRI0-F1
#
_entry.id   AF-A0A251XRI0-F1
#
_cell.length_a   1.000
_cell.length_b   1.000
_cell.length_c   1.000
_cell.angle_alpha   90.00
_cell.angle_beta   90.00
_cell.angle_gamma   90.00
#
_symmetry.space_group_name_H-M   'P 1'
#
loop_
_entity.id
_entity.type
_entity.pdbx_description
1 polymer ?
#
loop_
_entity_poly.entity_id
_entity_poly.type
_entity_poly.pdbx_seq_one_letter_code
_entity_poly.pdbx_strand_id
1 'polypeptide(L)'
;MTTLLAGSGLLTLLSGAVGLVGGALLLLLLRRLPRVAVSVWLAALCLLPVWTGVSVGGIHLPAASLAAVLVILAVVPVPGFRVSPLDALVVLMGASALAGLLVGSDEKASLTTVVSFLSYGVPGYLLGRLAAHRIGMAALQGIVAVAFTVVGALAVVEFALHWNPFLDLPGNGGLRALWGTLQGRGGIVRAEGAFGHSIALGSSLAIAIPLTLASRFGLPRASR
;
A
#
# COMPACT_ATOMS: atom_id res chain seq x y z
N MET A 1 -14.20 14.65 34.46
CA MET A 1 -15.10 14.57 33.28
C MET A 1 -15.37 15.94 32.62
N THR A 2 -14.84 17.05 33.15
CA THR A 2 -15.17 18.43 32.74
C THR A 2 -14.17 19.09 31.76
N THR A 3 -13.02 18.48 31.48
CA THR A 3 -12.01 19.01 30.55
C THR A 3 -12.14 18.49 29.11
N LEU A 4 -12.94 17.43 28.89
CA LEU A 4 -13.21 16.86 27.56
C LEU A 4 -14.26 17.64 26.75
N LEU A 5 -15.04 18.52 27.41
CA LEU A 5 -16.12 19.30 26.80
C LEU A 5 -15.73 20.77 26.50
N ALA A 6 -14.49 21.17 26.82
CA ALA A 6 -13.98 22.47 26.41
C ALA A 6 -13.57 22.42 24.93
N GLY A 7 -14.40 22.98 24.04
CA GLY A 7 -14.12 23.38 22.64
C GLY A 7 -13.39 22.39 21.72
N SER A 8 -12.10 22.15 21.96
CA SER A 8 -11.23 21.24 21.20
C SER A 8 -11.54 19.77 21.45
N GLY A 9 -11.96 19.39 22.67
CA GLY A 9 -12.30 18.00 23.00
C GLY A 9 -13.56 17.52 22.28
N LEU A 10 -14.61 18.35 22.24
CA LEU A 10 -15.83 18.04 21.51
C LEU A 10 -15.59 17.93 20.01
N LEU A 11 -14.84 18.85 19.40
CA LEU A 11 -14.49 18.78 17.98
C LEU A 11 -13.65 17.54 17.65
N THR A 12 -12.76 17.12 18.53
CA THR A 12 -11.97 15.89 18.37
C THR A 12 -12.86 14.64 18.46
N LEU A 13 -13.83 14.63 19.37
CA LEU A 13 -14.79 13.53 19.49
C LEU A 13 -15.71 13.48 18.27
N LEU A 14 -16.18 14.62 17.78
CA LEU A 14 -17.04 14.71 16.59
C LEU A 14 -16.28 14.29 15.33
N SER A 15 -15.05 14.75 15.13
CA SER A 15 -14.24 14.34 13.97
C SER A 15 -13.89 12.85 14.03
N GLY A 16 -13.60 12.32 15.23
CA GLY A 16 -13.43 10.89 15.46
C GLY A 16 -14.70 10.08 15.12
N ALA A 17 -15.87 10.54 15.56
CA ALA A 17 -17.15 9.90 15.27
C ALA A 17 -17.48 9.92 13.77
N VAL A 18 -17.29 11.06 13.10
CA VAL A 18 -17.45 11.17 11.64
C VAL A 18 -16.49 10.24 10.90
N GLY A 19 -15.24 10.16 11.34
CA GLY A 19 -14.25 9.25 10.78
C GLY A 19 -14.64 7.77 10.95
N LEU A 20 -15.15 7.39 12.13
CA LEU A 20 -15.63 6.04 12.41
C LEU A 20 -16.86 5.68 11.57
N VAL A 21 -17.86 6.58 11.51
CA VAL A 21 -19.07 6.36 10.71
C VAL A 21 -18.73 6.30 9.22
N GLY A 22 -17.93 7.25 8.72
CA GLY A 22 -17.46 7.25 7.34
C GLY A 22 -16.66 6.00 6.98
N GLY A 23 -15.75 5.57 7.87
CA GLY A 23 -14.98 4.34 7.72
C GLY A 23 -15.84 3.09 7.72
N ALA A 24 -16.85 3.01 8.60
CA ALA A 24 -17.80 1.90 8.64
C ALA A 24 -18.67 1.85 7.38
N LEU A 25 -19.18 2.99 6.91
CA LEU A 25 -19.95 3.07 5.66
C LEU A 25 -19.10 2.69 4.46
N LEU A 26 -17.86 3.18 4.39
CA LEU A 26 -16.91 2.81 3.34
C LEU A 26 -16.61 1.31 3.38
N LEU A 27 -16.38 0.73 4.56
CA LEU A 27 -16.19 -0.71 4.74
C LEU A 27 -17.40 -1.50 4.20
N LEU A 28 -18.62 -1.10 4.56
CA LEU A 28 -19.84 -1.75 4.11
C LEU A 28 -20.04 -1.63 2.59
N LEU A 29 -19.68 -0.49 2.00
CA LEU A 29 -19.70 -0.29 0.56
C LEU A 29 -18.67 -1.19 -0.14
N LEU A 30 -17.43 -1.19 0.33
CA LEU A 30 -16.34 -1.99 -0.22
C LEU A 30 -16.60 -3.50 -0.10
N ARG A 31 -17.29 -3.94 0.95
CA ARG A 31 -17.78 -5.32 1.09
C ARG A 31 -18.69 -5.76 -0.04
N ARG A 32 -19.48 -4.83 -0.60
CA ARG A 32 -20.36 -5.09 -1.76
C ARG A 32 -19.61 -5.01 -3.09
N LEU A 33 -18.47 -4.32 -3.13
CA LEU A 33 -17.70 -4.05 -4.34
C LEU A 33 -16.23 -4.51 -4.18
N PRO A 34 -15.96 -5.82 -4.06
CA PRO A 34 -14.61 -6.31 -3.73
C PRO A 34 -13.55 -5.97 -4.79
N ARG A 35 -13.94 -5.83 -6.07
CA ARG A 35 -13.03 -5.36 -7.14
C ARG A 35 -12.62 -3.90 -6.94
N VAL A 36 -13.56 -3.06 -6.53
CA VAL A 36 -13.30 -1.65 -6.21
C VAL A 36 -12.44 -1.57 -4.97
N ALA A 37 -12.70 -2.38 -3.94
CA ALA A 37 -11.89 -2.44 -2.73
C ALA A 37 -10.41 -2.71 -3.04
N VAL A 38 -10.13 -3.76 -3.81
CA VAL A 38 -8.76 -4.09 -4.24
C VAL A 38 -8.14 -2.97 -5.07
N SER A 39 -8.93 -2.35 -5.97
CA SER A 39 -8.46 -1.24 -6.81
C SER A 39 -8.12 0.01 -5.97
N VAL A 40 -8.90 0.32 -4.94
CA VAL A 40 -8.65 1.45 -4.03
C VAL A 40 -7.37 1.24 -3.25
N TRP A 41 -7.16 0.03 -2.71
CA TRP A 41 -5.89 -0.28 -2.04
C TRP A 41 -4.70 -0.18 -3.00
N LEU A 42 -4.81 -0.74 -4.21
CA LEU A 42 -3.71 -0.69 -5.17
C LEU A 42 -3.42 0.75 -5.63
N ALA A 43 -4.46 1.56 -5.83
CA ALA A 43 -4.31 2.98 -6.12
C ALA A 43 -3.62 3.73 -4.96
N ALA A 44 -4.02 3.46 -3.71
CA ALA A 44 -3.34 4.02 -2.55
C ALA A 44 -1.86 3.60 -2.50
N LEU A 45 -1.55 2.34 -2.76
CA LEU A 45 -0.17 1.83 -2.79
C LEU A 45 0.67 2.47 -3.92
N CYS A 46 0.07 2.70 -5.08
CA CYS A 46 0.78 3.18 -6.27
C CYS A 46 0.87 4.71 -6.38
N LEU A 47 -0.04 5.45 -5.73
CA LEU A 47 -0.20 6.89 -5.93
C LEU A 47 -0.04 7.72 -4.65
N LEU A 48 0.00 7.09 -3.47
CA LEU A 48 0.21 7.79 -2.21
C LEU A 48 1.60 7.46 -1.64
N PRO A 49 2.47 8.47 -1.48
CA PRO A 49 3.80 8.26 -0.93
C PRO A 49 3.82 7.72 0.48
N VAL A 50 4.92 7.07 0.85
CA VAL A 50 5.14 6.47 2.17
C VAL A 50 5.01 7.46 3.34
N TRP A 51 5.23 8.76 3.11
CA TRP A 51 5.05 9.80 4.12
C TRP A 51 3.60 10.27 4.28
N THR A 52 2.72 9.90 3.36
CA THR A 52 1.29 10.18 3.48
C THR A 52 0.64 9.14 4.36
N GLY A 53 -0.18 9.57 5.32
CA GLY A 53 -0.76 8.68 6.31
C GLY A 53 -0.99 9.36 7.64
N VAL A 54 -1.15 8.56 8.68
CA VAL A 54 -1.46 9.03 10.03
C VAL A 54 -0.34 8.59 10.98
N SER A 55 0.14 9.51 11.80
CA SER A 55 1.09 9.20 12.87
C SER A 55 0.36 9.10 14.20
N VAL A 56 0.48 7.96 14.88
CA VAL A 56 -0.14 7.69 16.19
C VAL A 56 0.94 7.14 17.13
N GLY A 57 1.12 7.77 18.30
CA GLY A 57 2.05 7.28 19.32
C GLY A 57 3.51 7.16 18.85
N GLY A 58 3.96 8.04 17.96
CA GLY A 58 5.32 8.02 17.39
C GLY A 58 5.52 7.05 16.23
N ILE A 59 4.52 6.23 15.89
CA ILE A 59 4.56 5.32 14.74
C ILE A 59 3.77 5.95 13.58
N HIS A 60 4.37 5.98 12.39
CA HIS A 60 3.68 6.42 11.18
C HIS A 60 3.05 5.22 10.47
N LEU A 61 1.74 5.30 10.22
CA LEU A 61 0.98 4.34 9.42
C LEU A 61 0.73 4.94 8.03
N PRO A 62 1.40 4.41 6.98
CA PRO A 62 1.21 4.87 5.62
C PRO A 62 -0.24 4.72 5.16
N ALA A 63 -0.71 5.62 4.30
CA ALA A 63 -2.07 5.58 3.74
C ALA A 63 -2.38 4.25 3.04
N ALA A 64 -1.40 3.67 2.34
CA ALA A 64 -1.51 2.36 1.72
C ALA A 64 -1.76 1.23 2.74
N SER A 65 -1.13 1.28 3.91
CA SER A 65 -1.34 0.31 5.00
C SER A 65 -2.72 0.46 5.65
N LEU A 66 -3.19 1.69 5.83
CA LEU A 66 -4.55 1.97 6.31
C LEU A 66 -5.62 1.46 5.33
N ALA A 67 -5.44 1.74 4.04
CA ALA A 67 -6.28 1.20 2.98
C ALA A 67 -6.22 -0.33 2.95
N ALA A 68 -5.05 -0.92 3.19
CA ALA A 68 -4.88 -2.36 3.23
C ALA A 68 -5.72 -3.01 4.33
N VAL A 69 -5.66 -2.49 5.56
CA VAL A 69 -6.47 -2.97 6.69
C VAL A 69 -7.97 -2.90 6.36
N LEU A 70 -8.42 -1.76 5.86
CA LEU A 70 -9.82 -1.56 5.47
C LEU A 70 -10.26 -2.58 4.41
N VAL A 71 -9.44 -2.81 3.38
CA VAL A 71 -9.77 -3.72 2.29
C VAL A 71 -9.72 -5.17 2.75
N ILE A 72 -8.76 -5.57 3.59
CA ILE A 72 -8.73 -6.91 4.22
C ILE A 72 -10.07 -7.17 4.93
N LEU A 73 -10.51 -6.25 5.78
CA LEU A 73 -11.80 -6.36 6.48
C LEU A 73 -13.01 -6.37 5.53
N ALA A 74 -12.87 -5.78 4.35
CA ALA A 74 -13.92 -5.77 3.32
C ALA A 74 -13.99 -7.08 2.52
N VAL A 75 -12.86 -7.76 2.27
CA VAL A 75 -12.84 -9.00 1.49
C VAL A 75 -12.95 -10.28 2.34
N VAL A 76 -12.66 -10.23 3.64
CA VAL A 76 -12.94 -11.31 4.60
C VAL A 76 -14.44 -11.24 4.97
N PRO A 77 -15.27 -12.27 4.72
CA PRO A 77 -14.90 -13.68 4.68
C PRO A 77 -14.67 -14.23 3.27
N VAL A 78 -13.65 -15.08 3.17
CA VAL A 78 -13.33 -15.84 1.95
C VAL A 78 -13.69 -17.31 2.21
N PRO A 79 -14.77 -17.83 1.62
CA PRO A 79 -15.15 -19.23 1.78
C PRO A 79 -14.02 -20.15 1.30
N GLY A 80 -13.67 -21.15 2.10
CA GLY A 80 -12.67 -22.16 1.74
C GLY A 80 -11.21 -21.69 1.86
N PHE A 81 -10.93 -20.63 2.62
CA PHE A 81 -9.56 -20.26 2.97
C PHE A 81 -8.88 -21.40 3.77
N ARG A 82 -7.77 -21.92 3.25
CA ARG A 82 -6.98 -22.98 3.89
C ARG A 82 -5.61 -22.44 4.25
N VAL A 83 -4.96 -22.96 5.30
CA VAL A 83 -3.56 -22.64 5.56
C VAL A 83 -2.69 -23.27 4.46
N SER A 84 -1.71 -22.52 3.95
CA SER A 84 -0.75 -22.89 2.93
C SER A 84 0.67 -22.90 3.51
N PRO A 85 1.61 -23.70 2.98
CA PRO A 85 3.02 -23.59 3.36
C PRO A 85 3.60 -22.17 3.22
N LEU A 86 3.04 -21.35 2.30
CA LEU A 86 3.42 -19.96 2.17
C LEU A 86 3.05 -19.12 3.41
N ASP A 87 1.98 -19.47 4.13
CA ASP A 87 1.65 -18.80 5.40
C ASP A 87 2.71 -19.07 6.45
N ALA A 88 3.22 -20.31 6.49
CA ALA A 88 4.30 -20.66 7.41
C ALA A 88 5.58 -19.87 7.11
N LEU A 89 5.91 -19.63 5.83
CA LEU A 89 7.04 -18.77 5.46
C LEU A 89 6.84 -17.32 5.92
N VAL A 90 5.64 -16.77 5.79
CA VAL A 90 5.33 -15.40 6.26
C VAL A 90 5.41 -15.32 7.78
N VAL A 91 4.90 -16.33 8.48
CA VAL A 91 5.03 -16.45 9.94
C VAL A 91 6.49 -16.55 10.34
N LEU A 92 7.29 -17.37 9.65
CA LEU A 92 8.73 -17.50 9.90
C LEU A 92 9.47 -16.18 9.64
N MET A 93 9.16 -15.47 8.56
CA MET A 93 9.72 -14.14 8.31
C MET A 93 9.37 -13.15 9.44
N GLY A 94 8.13 -13.17 9.90
CA GLY A 94 7.70 -12.37 11.05
C GLY A 94 8.45 -12.76 12.34
N ALA A 95 8.60 -14.06 12.59
CA ALA A 95 9.36 -14.57 13.72
C ALA A 95 10.84 -14.20 13.64
N SER A 96 11.46 -14.24 12.46
CA SER A 96 12.83 -13.80 12.25
C SER A 96 12.99 -12.30 12.47
N ALA A 97 12.03 -11.49 12.02
CA ALA A 97 12.02 -10.05 12.27
C ALA A 97 11.92 -9.74 13.78
N LEU A 98 11.05 -10.45 14.50
CA LEU A 98 10.92 -10.36 15.96
C LEU A 98 12.16 -10.87 16.69
N ALA A 99 12.78 -11.96 16.24
CA ALA A 99 14.03 -12.47 16.80
C ALA A 99 15.15 -11.42 16.67
N GLY A 100 15.19 -10.68 15.57
CA GLY A 100 16.09 -9.54 15.39
C GLY A 100 15.90 -8.42 16.43
N LEU A 101 14.67 -8.18 16.89
CA LEU A 101 14.42 -7.24 18.00
C LEU A 101 14.93 -7.78 19.35
N LEU A 102 14.82 -9.09 19.57
CA LEU A 102 15.16 -9.71 20.86
C LEU A 102 16.66 -9.97 21.02
N VAL A 103 17.36 -10.28 19.93
CA VAL A 103 18.75 -10.77 19.94
C VAL A 103 19.69 -9.89 19.11
N GLY A 104 19.16 -9.00 18.27
CA GLY A 104 19.97 -8.13 17.41
C GLY A 104 20.73 -7.06 18.17
N SER A 105 21.87 -6.65 17.61
CA SER A 105 22.73 -5.60 18.19
C SER A 105 22.26 -4.17 17.86
N ASP A 106 21.43 -3.99 16.83
CA ASP A 106 20.88 -2.69 16.43
C ASP A 106 19.35 -2.68 16.58
N GLU A 107 18.90 -2.19 17.73
CA GLU A 107 17.47 -2.11 18.08
C GLU A 107 16.67 -1.29 17.05
N LYS A 108 17.24 -0.19 16.53
CA LYS A 108 16.55 0.71 15.60
C LYS A 108 16.37 0.06 14.23
N ALA A 109 17.40 -0.63 13.72
CA ALA A 109 17.31 -1.36 12.48
C ALA A 109 16.29 -2.52 12.59
N SER A 110 16.32 -3.26 13.70
CA SER A 110 15.37 -4.34 13.97
C SER A 110 13.93 -3.84 14.07
N LEU A 111 13.69 -2.75 14.80
CA LEU A 111 12.36 -2.13 14.90
C LEU A 111 11.84 -1.68 13.54
N THR A 112 12.71 -1.04 12.74
CA THR A 112 12.34 -0.59 11.39
C THR A 112 11.96 -1.76 10.49
N THR A 113 12.68 -2.88 10.60
CA THR A 113 12.39 -4.11 9.86
C THR A 113 11.01 -4.68 10.23
N VAL A 114 10.72 -4.77 11.53
CA VAL A 114 9.43 -5.27 12.04
C VAL A 114 8.28 -4.37 11.62
N VAL A 115 8.40 -3.05 11.83
CA VAL A 115 7.37 -2.08 11.44
C VAL A 115 7.13 -2.13 9.93
N SER A 116 8.19 -2.21 9.11
CA SER A 116 8.06 -2.29 7.65
C SER A 116 7.38 -3.59 7.22
N PHE A 117 7.75 -4.72 7.82
CA PHE A 117 7.13 -6.01 7.53
C PHE A 117 5.66 -6.04 7.93
N LEU A 118 5.30 -5.51 9.09
CA LEU A 118 3.91 -5.42 9.54
C LEU A 118 3.08 -4.41 8.73
N SER A 119 3.69 -3.34 8.24
CA SER A 119 2.98 -2.28 7.50
C SER A 119 2.78 -2.60 6.02
N TYR A 120 3.73 -3.31 5.40
CA TYR A 120 3.72 -3.60 3.96
C TYR A 120 3.74 -5.09 3.64
N GLY A 121 4.61 -5.86 4.29
CA GLY A 121 4.80 -7.29 4.01
C GLY A 121 3.54 -8.11 4.32
N VAL A 122 3.07 -8.05 5.57
CA VAL A 122 1.88 -8.78 6.01
C VAL A 122 0.62 -8.35 5.26
N PRO A 123 0.29 -7.04 5.14
CA PRO A 123 -0.92 -6.63 4.44
C PRO A 123 -0.85 -6.94 2.94
N GLY A 124 0.31 -6.78 2.31
CA GLY A 124 0.53 -7.13 0.90
C GLY A 124 0.33 -8.62 0.63
N TYR A 125 0.90 -9.48 1.47
CA TYR A 125 0.70 -10.94 1.39
C TYR A 125 -0.78 -11.32 1.55
N LEU A 126 -1.41 -10.82 2.62
CA LEU A 126 -2.81 -11.11 2.92
C LEU A 126 -3.73 -10.65 1.78
N LEU A 127 -3.52 -9.43 1.26
CA LEU A 127 -4.35 -8.90 0.18
C LEU A 127 -4.14 -9.62 -1.13
N GLY A 128 -2.90 -9.91 -1.53
CA GLY A 128 -2.64 -10.69 -2.74
C GLY A 128 -3.38 -12.03 -2.70
N ARG A 129 -3.36 -12.69 -1.54
CA ARG A 129 -4.00 -13.98 -1.33
C ARG A 129 -5.53 -13.88 -1.26
N LEU A 130 -6.06 -12.99 -0.43
CA LEU A 130 -7.51 -12.81 -0.25
C LEU A 130 -8.17 -12.27 -1.52
N ALA A 131 -7.54 -11.34 -2.22
CA ALA A 131 -8.05 -10.79 -3.47
C ALA A 131 -8.15 -11.88 -4.55
N ALA A 132 -7.12 -12.69 -4.73
CA ALA A 132 -7.13 -13.78 -5.72
C ALA A 132 -8.29 -14.74 -5.48
N HIS A 133 -8.58 -15.09 -4.22
CA HIS A 133 -9.74 -15.92 -3.89
C HIS A 133 -11.08 -15.18 -4.02
N ARG A 134 -11.15 -13.90 -3.65
CA ARG A 134 -12.43 -13.16 -3.56
C ARG A 134 -12.93 -12.67 -4.91
N ILE A 135 -12.05 -12.18 -5.78
CA ILE A 135 -12.40 -11.59 -7.08
C ILE A 135 -11.94 -12.42 -8.28
N GLY A 136 -11.13 -13.46 -8.03
CA GLY A 136 -10.54 -14.31 -9.07
C GLY A 136 -9.25 -13.73 -9.66
N MET A 137 -8.36 -14.62 -10.08
CA MET A 137 -7.03 -14.26 -10.60
C MET A 137 -7.11 -13.34 -11.84
N ALA A 138 -8.05 -13.59 -12.75
CA ALA A 138 -8.20 -12.80 -13.97
C ALA A 138 -8.55 -11.33 -13.68
N ALA A 139 -9.42 -11.07 -12.69
CA ALA A 139 -9.76 -9.71 -12.29
C ALA A 139 -8.59 -9.03 -11.59
N LEU A 140 -7.89 -9.75 -10.71
CA LEU A 140 -6.69 -9.24 -10.03
C LEU A 140 -5.61 -8.84 -11.04
N GLN A 141 -5.31 -9.70 -12.02
CA GLN A 141 -4.36 -9.41 -13.09
C GLN A 141 -4.75 -8.16 -13.89
N GLY A 142 -6.04 -8.01 -14.24
CA GLY A 142 -6.54 -6.81 -14.93
C GLY A 142 -6.38 -5.52 -14.10
N ILE A 143 -6.67 -5.58 -12.79
CA ILE A 143 -6.50 -4.43 -11.88
C ILE A 143 -5.01 -4.06 -11.76
N VAL A 144 -4.13 -5.05 -11.57
CA VAL A 144 -2.68 -4.85 -11.51
C VAL A 144 -2.15 -4.25 -12.81
N ALA A 145 -2.56 -4.81 -13.95
CA ALA A 145 -2.19 -4.32 -15.27
C ALA A 145 -2.55 -2.85 -15.46
N VAL A 146 -3.78 -2.45 -15.13
CA VAL A 146 -4.21 -1.04 -15.24
C VAL A 146 -3.40 -0.14 -14.30
N ALA A 147 -3.30 -0.50 -13.02
CA ALA A 147 -2.59 0.31 -12.04
C ALA A 147 -1.12 0.52 -12.41
N PHE A 148 -0.41 -0.56 -12.77
CA PHE A 148 1.01 -0.47 -13.10
C PHE A 148 1.27 0.11 -14.50
N THR A 149 0.29 0.06 -15.42
CA THR A 149 0.36 0.85 -16.66
C THR A 149 0.31 2.34 -16.35
N VAL A 150 -0.59 2.77 -15.46
CA VAL A 150 -0.66 4.16 -15.01
C VAL A 150 0.64 4.58 -14.31
N VAL A 151 1.18 3.75 -13.41
CA VAL A 151 2.47 3.99 -12.75
C VAL A 151 3.60 4.12 -13.77
N GLY A 152 3.67 3.22 -14.76
CA GLY A 152 4.68 3.27 -15.81
C GLY A 152 4.58 4.55 -16.65
N ALA A 153 3.36 4.95 -17.03
CA ALA A 153 3.14 6.20 -17.75
C ALA A 153 3.55 7.42 -16.93
N LEU A 154 3.19 7.47 -15.64
CA LEU A 154 3.59 8.56 -14.73
C LEU A 154 5.11 8.61 -14.55
N ALA A 155 5.78 7.47 -14.46
CA ALA A 155 7.24 7.41 -14.37
C ALA A 155 7.92 7.96 -15.64
N VAL A 156 7.37 7.68 -16.82
CA VAL A 156 7.86 8.26 -18.09
C VAL A 156 7.66 9.77 -18.11
N VAL A 157 6.48 10.25 -17.66
CA VAL A 157 6.18 11.69 -17.57
C VAL A 157 7.12 12.39 -16.57
N GLU A 158 7.31 11.83 -15.38
CA GLU A 158 8.23 12.35 -14.38
C GLU A 158 9.66 12.45 -14.93
N PHE A 159 10.12 11.39 -15.60
CA PHE A 159 11.44 11.36 -16.21
C PHE A 159 11.60 12.44 -17.28
N ALA A 160 10.60 12.60 -18.16
CA ALA A 160 10.63 13.54 -19.27
C ALA A 160 10.53 15.01 -18.81
N LEU A 161 9.75 15.28 -17.75
CA LEU A 161 9.52 16.64 -17.24
C LEU A 161 10.48 17.03 -16.12
N HIS A 162 11.30 16.11 -15.61
CA HIS A 162 12.15 16.30 -14.43
C HIS A 162 11.37 16.82 -13.21
N TRP A 163 10.09 16.45 -13.12
CA TRP A 163 9.17 16.91 -12.08
C TRP A 163 8.41 15.71 -11.52
N ASN A 164 8.53 15.53 -10.20
CA ASN A 164 7.79 14.51 -9.47
C ASN A 164 6.62 15.17 -8.71
N PRO A 165 5.37 15.02 -9.17
CA PRO A 165 4.20 15.65 -8.54
C PRO A 165 3.88 15.09 -7.15
N PHE A 166 4.41 13.92 -6.80
CA PHE A 166 4.12 13.29 -5.51
C PHE A 166 4.87 13.96 -4.35
N LEU A 167 5.94 14.71 -4.62
CA LEU A 167 6.67 15.49 -3.63
C LEU A 167 5.84 16.64 -3.04
N ASP A 168 4.83 17.09 -3.79
CA ASP A 168 3.91 18.14 -3.38
C ASP A 168 2.85 17.63 -2.39
N LEU A 169 2.71 16.30 -2.23
CA LEU A 169 1.76 15.71 -1.29
C LEU A 169 2.22 15.90 0.16
N PRO A 170 1.36 16.46 1.04
CA PRO A 170 1.70 16.69 2.44
C PRO A 170 1.77 15.36 3.20
N GLY A 171 2.48 15.36 4.32
CA GLY A 171 2.58 14.18 5.18
C GLY A 171 3.63 14.33 6.27
N ASN A 172 4.15 13.20 6.74
CA ASN A 172 5.19 13.16 7.75
C ASN A 172 6.49 13.81 7.21
N GLY A 173 6.89 14.95 7.80
CA GLY A 173 8.03 15.73 7.32
C GLY A 173 9.36 14.97 7.37
N GLY A 174 9.58 14.13 8.40
CA GLY A 174 10.80 13.33 8.52
C GLY A 174 10.89 12.25 7.45
N LEU A 175 9.80 11.50 7.23
CA LEU A 175 9.73 10.52 6.15
C LEU A 175 9.83 11.18 4.77
N ARG A 176 9.21 12.34 4.57
CA ARG A 176 9.34 13.09 3.30
C ARG A 176 10.76 13.58 3.06
N ALA A 177 11.48 14.04 4.09
CA ALA A 177 12.88 14.43 3.94
C ALA A 177 13.77 13.23 3.56
N LEU A 178 13.48 12.06 4.13
CA LEU A 178 14.23 10.83 3.86
C LEU A 178 13.92 10.23 2.48
N TRP A 179 12.64 10.11 2.12
CA TRP A 179 12.16 9.41 0.93
C TRP A 179 11.80 10.34 -0.24
N GLY A 180 11.79 11.65 -0.04
CA GLY A 180 11.52 12.64 -1.08
C GLY A 180 12.78 13.18 -1.77
N THR A 181 13.97 12.73 -1.35
CA THR A 181 15.23 13.16 -1.95
C THR A 181 15.47 12.38 -3.24
N LEU A 182 15.26 13.04 -4.38
CA LEU A 182 15.38 12.44 -5.71
C LEU A 182 16.79 11.87 -5.98
N GLN A 183 16.86 10.66 -6.52
CA GLN A 183 18.12 9.97 -6.70
C GLN A 183 18.70 10.10 -8.11
N GLY A 184 19.83 10.81 -8.21
CA GLY A 184 20.67 10.82 -9.40
C GLY A 184 21.49 9.53 -9.57
N ARG A 185 21.78 9.15 -10.81
CA ARG A 185 22.88 8.22 -11.17
C ARG A 185 23.37 8.52 -12.57
N GLY A 186 24.69 8.60 -12.76
CA GLY A 186 25.28 8.92 -14.07
C GLY A 186 24.87 10.31 -14.61
N GLY A 187 24.67 11.28 -13.72
CA GLY A 187 24.24 12.64 -14.08
C GLY A 187 22.74 12.78 -14.40
N ILE A 188 21.96 11.69 -14.34
CA ILE A 188 20.53 11.69 -14.68
C ILE A 188 19.71 11.43 -13.40
N VAL A 189 18.69 12.26 -13.17
CA VAL A 189 17.71 12.04 -12.11
C VAL A 189 16.76 10.91 -12.54
N ARG A 190 16.62 9.90 -11.69
CA ARG A 190 15.75 8.74 -11.96
C ARG A 190 14.32 9.04 -11.53
N ALA A 191 13.35 8.50 -12.27
CA ALA A 191 11.96 8.53 -11.83
C ALA A 191 11.77 7.65 -10.59
N GLU A 192 10.90 8.09 -9.68
CA GLU A 192 10.61 7.42 -8.41
C GLU A 192 9.12 7.25 -8.16
N GLY A 193 8.27 8.05 -8.81
CA GLY A 193 6.83 8.10 -8.61
C GLY A 193 6.47 8.35 -7.15
N ALA A 194 5.35 7.79 -6.70
CA ALA A 194 4.96 7.81 -5.30
C ALA A 194 5.83 6.93 -4.41
N PHE A 195 6.71 6.08 -4.97
CA PHE A 195 7.45 5.09 -4.20
C PHE A 195 8.61 5.70 -3.40
N GLY A 196 8.99 6.95 -3.69
CA GLY A 196 10.06 7.68 -3.01
C GLY A 196 11.46 7.08 -3.19
N HIS A 197 11.60 6.13 -4.13
CA HIS A 197 12.87 5.52 -4.44
C HIS A 197 12.81 4.81 -5.80
N SER A 198 13.77 5.10 -6.68
CA SER A 198 13.87 4.47 -8.01
C SER A 198 13.95 2.93 -8.00
N ILE A 199 14.55 2.33 -6.96
CA ILE A 199 14.64 0.86 -6.80
C ILE A 199 13.27 0.26 -6.47
N ALA A 200 12.50 0.92 -5.61
CA ALA A 200 11.17 0.47 -5.23
C ALA A 200 10.21 0.53 -6.43
N LEU A 201 10.23 1.64 -7.18
CA LEU A 201 9.47 1.79 -8.42
C LEU A 201 9.85 0.71 -9.45
N GLY A 202 11.15 0.58 -9.74
CA GLY A 202 11.66 -0.38 -10.72
C GLY A 202 11.33 -1.83 -10.38
N SER A 203 11.54 -2.23 -9.11
CA SER A 203 11.18 -3.57 -8.63
C SER A 203 9.68 -3.85 -8.73
N SER A 204 8.86 -2.86 -8.38
CA SER A 204 7.39 -3.01 -8.42
C SER A 204 6.88 -3.15 -9.85
N LEU A 205 7.39 -2.34 -10.79
CA LEU A 205 7.09 -2.48 -12.22
C LEU A 205 7.54 -3.84 -12.76
N ALA A 206 8.74 -4.29 -12.42
CA ALA A 206 9.26 -5.59 -12.86
C ALA A 206 8.39 -6.76 -12.40
N ILE A 207 7.95 -6.76 -11.13
CA ILE A 207 7.05 -7.78 -10.58
C ILE A 207 5.65 -7.72 -11.24
N ALA A 208 5.20 -6.54 -11.67
CA ALA A 208 3.90 -6.37 -12.32
C ALA A 208 3.87 -6.91 -13.76
N ILE A 209 5.01 -7.06 -14.44
CA ILE A 209 5.10 -7.55 -15.84
C ILE A 209 4.36 -8.88 -16.04
N PRO A 210 4.69 -9.99 -15.35
CA PRO A 210 4.03 -11.27 -15.59
C PRO A 210 2.52 -11.23 -15.30
N LEU A 211 2.09 -10.46 -14.29
CA LEU A 211 0.67 -10.27 -13.98
C LEU A 211 -0.06 -9.48 -15.07
N THR A 212 0.63 -8.50 -15.66
CA THR A 212 0.11 -7.67 -16.75
C THR A 212 -0.01 -8.48 -18.04
N LEU A 213 1.00 -9.27 -18.39
CA LEU A 213 0.98 -10.14 -19.58
C LEU A 213 -0.07 -11.25 -19.47
N ALA A 214 -0.35 -11.73 -18.25
CA ALA A 214 -1.40 -12.71 -18.02
C ALA A 214 -2.82 -12.10 -18.02
N SER A 215 -2.94 -10.78 -17.97
CA SER A 215 -4.24 -10.11 -17.99
C SER A 215 -4.92 -10.28 -19.36
N ARG A 216 -6.23 -10.58 -19.34
CA ARG A 216 -7.00 -10.90 -20.55
C ARG A 216 -7.49 -9.66 -21.31
N PHE A 217 -6.71 -8.58 -21.34
CA PHE A 217 -6.98 -7.46 -22.26
C PHE A 217 -6.65 -7.92 -23.69
N GLY A 218 -7.49 -8.82 -24.23
CA GLY A 218 -7.32 -9.32 -25.57
C GLY A 218 -7.53 -8.20 -26.57
N LEU A 219 -6.56 -7.98 -27.45
CA LEU A 219 -6.86 -7.36 -28.74
C LEU A 219 -8.01 -8.14 -29.39
N PRO A 220 -8.99 -7.48 -30.03
CA PRO A 220 -10.08 -8.16 -30.72
C PRO A 220 -9.48 -9.26 -31.60
N ARG A 221 -9.99 -10.50 -31.49
CA ARG A 221 -9.60 -11.56 -32.42
C ARG A 221 -9.96 -11.06 -33.81
N ALA A 222 -8.96 -10.85 -34.65
CA ALA A 222 -9.18 -10.66 -36.08
C ALA A 222 -9.95 -11.90 -36.54
N SER A 223 -11.21 -11.71 -36.95
CA SER A 223 -12.00 -12.74 -37.60
C SER A 223 -11.23 -13.20 -38.83
N ARG A 224 -10.76 -14.44 -38.81
CA ARG A 224 -10.31 -15.15 -40.00
C ARG A 224 -11.51 -15.81 -40.65
#